data_AF-A0A7C6NGB4-F1
#
_entry.id   AF-A0A7C6NGB4-F1
#
_cell.length_a   1.000
_cell.length_b   1.000
_cell.length_c   1.000
_cell.angle_alpha   90.00
_cell.angle_beta   90.00
_cell.angle_gamma   90.00
#
_symmetry.space_group_name_H-M   'P 1'
#
loop_
_entity.id
_entity.type
_entity.pdbx_description
1 polymer ?
#
loop_
_entity_poly.entity_id
_entity_poly.type
_entity_poly.pdbx_seq_one_letter_code
_entity_poly.pdbx_strand_id
1 'polypeptide(L)'
;KFGEKVDDTPKIFSNNYFMRNAEGKFVTSKLAKKVWLHWAEGRIYDEFGYYLTPTGRIPKYEDLKELFKKYLDEEFSEEDYNYLFTFRSTKWIEKLERTKAFYKKTDPNTPQDIFDYWDATITKIKEAREKFGDLIPPGHYQE
;
A
#
# COMPACT_ATOMS: atom_id res chain seq x y z
N LYS A 1 -13.28 -6.07 22.04
CA LYS A 1 -12.32 -5.87 20.93
C LYS A 1 -11.55 -7.17 20.72
N PHE A 2 -11.45 -7.68 19.48
CA PHE A 2 -10.84 -9.00 19.18
C PHE A 2 -9.31 -8.95 19.17
N GLY A 3 -8.72 -8.02 18.41
CA GLY A 3 -7.26 -7.94 18.24
C GLY A 3 -6.47 -7.68 19.52
N GLU A 4 -7.06 -7.00 20.50
CA GLU A 4 -6.44 -6.74 21.82
C GLU A 4 -6.22 -8.00 22.66
N LYS A 5 -6.81 -9.14 22.26
CA LYS A 5 -6.72 -10.42 22.98
C LYS A 5 -5.87 -11.47 22.24
N VAL A 6 -5.22 -11.07 21.15
CA VAL A 6 -4.41 -11.96 20.32
C VAL A 6 -2.95 -11.68 20.61
N ASP A 7 -2.23 -12.67 21.16
CA ASP A 7 -0.82 -12.51 21.55
C ASP A 7 0.10 -12.46 20.31
N ASP A 8 -0.11 -13.39 19.36
CA ASP A 8 0.61 -13.43 18.09
C ASP A 8 -0.28 -12.92 16.95
N THR A 9 -0.24 -11.61 16.73
CA THR A 9 -1.12 -10.94 15.76
C THR A 9 -0.67 -11.16 14.32
N PRO A 10 -1.57 -11.57 13.41
CA PRO A 10 -1.20 -11.74 12.01
C PRO A 10 -0.88 -10.39 11.37
N LYS A 11 0.19 -10.35 10.57
CA LYS A 11 0.51 -9.20 9.72
C LYS A 11 -0.58 -9.04 8.65
N ILE A 12 -1.17 -7.84 8.54
CA ILE A 12 -2.22 -7.53 7.56
C ILE A 12 -1.59 -6.90 6.32
N PHE A 13 -1.96 -7.42 5.14
CA PHE A 13 -1.49 -6.93 3.85
C PHE A 13 -2.65 -6.43 2.98
N SER A 14 -2.37 -5.42 2.16
CA SER A 14 -3.31 -4.88 1.18
C SER A 14 -2.66 -4.92 -0.21
N ASN A 15 -3.31 -5.58 -1.15
CA ASN A 15 -2.81 -5.75 -2.51
C ASN A 15 -3.76 -5.12 -3.54
N ASN A 16 -3.21 -4.65 -4.66
CA ASN A 16 -3.98 -4.23 -5.83
C ASN A 16 -3.45 -4.89 -7.11
N TYR A 17 -4.14 -5.94 -7.56
CA TYR A 17 -3.78 -6.70 -8.77
C TYR A 17 -4.25 -6.05 -10.07
N PHE A 18 -4.93 -4.90 -9.98
CA PHE A 18 -5.68 -4.30 -11.07
C PHE A 18 -5.24 -2.87 -11.37
N MET A 19 -4.05 -2.47 -10.91
CA MET A 19 -3.52 -1.14 -11.21
C MET A 19 -3.30 -1.00 -12.71
N ARG A 20 -3.77 0.12 -13.25
CA ARG A 20 -3.68 0.45 -14.67
C ARG A 20 -2.81 1.68 -14.88
N ASN A 21 -2.10 1.72 -16.01
CA ASN A 21 -1.36 2.88 -16.47
C ASN A 21 -2.29 3.92 -17.10
N ALA A 22 -1.73 5.06 -17.55
CA ALA A 22 -2.50 6.14 -18.18
C ALA A 22 -3.21 5.70 -19.48
N GLU A 23 -2.72 4.66 -20.16
CA GLU A 23 -3.33 4.06 -21.35
C GLU A 23 -4.45 3.06 -21.00
N GLY A 24 -4.73 2.84 -19.72
CA GLY A 24 -5.74 1.89 -19.25
C GLY A 24 -5.31 0.42 -19.28
N LYS A 25 -4.03 0.13 -19.57
CA LYS A 25 -3.48 -1.22 -19.54
C LYS A 25 -3.08 -1.61 -18.12
N PHE A 26 -3.22 -2.88 -17.77
CA PHE A 26 -2.72 -3.40 -16.49
C PHE A 26 -1.19 -3.29 -16.45
N VAL A 27 -0.66 -2.81 -15.33
CA VAL A 27 0.79 -2.62 -15.15
C VAL A 27 1.49 -3.97 -14.99
N THR A 28 0.83 -4.93 -14.34
CA THR A 28 1.34 -6.30 -14.18
C THR A 28 0.32 -7.32 -14.63
N SER A 29 0.79 -8.50 -15.03
CA SER A 29 -0.08 -9.67 -15.25
C SER A 29 -0.94 -9.97 -14.01
N LYS A 30 -2.15 -10.49 -14.21
CA LYS A 30 -2.99 -10.99 -13.10
C LYS A 30 -2.35 -12.18 -12.37
N LEU A 31 -1.39 -12.86 -13.01
CA LEU A 31 -0.61 -13.94 -12.40
C LEU A 31 0.41 -13.42 -11.37
N ALA A 32 0.72 -12.12 -11.38
CA ALA A 32 1.58 -11.47 -10.39
C ALA A 32 1.09 -11.62 -8.94
N LYS A 33 -0.18 -12.03 -8.72
CA LYS A 33 -0.66 -12.50 -7.40
C LYS A 33 0.28 -13.47 -6.71
N LYS A 34 0.99 -14.33 -7.46
CA LYS A 34 1.98 -15.26 -6.91
C LYS A 34 3.19 -14.53 -6.30
N VAL A 35 3.69 -13.49 -6.99
CA VAL A 35 4.78 -12.64 -6.49
C VAL A 35 4.37 -11.90 -5.21
N TRP A 36 3.18 -11.30 -5.21
CA TRP A 36 2.68 -10.53 -4.06
C TRP A 36 2.51 -11.39 -2.80
N LEU A 37 2.05 -12.64 -2.96
CA LEU A 37 1.94 -13.60 -1.86
C LEU A 37 3.30 -14.02 -1.31
N HIS A 38 4.29 -14.29 -2.17
CA HIS A 38 5.63 -14.64 -1.71
C HIS A 38 6.37 -13.46 -1.05
N TRP A 39 6.13 -12.23 -1.50
CA TRP A 39 6.67 -11.07 -0.79
C TRP A 39 6.03 -10.92 0.60
N ALA A 40 4.71 -11.13 0.72
CA ALA A 40 4.03 -11.09 2.02
C ALA A 40 4.54 -12.21 2.96
N GLU A 41 4.75 -13.42 2.43
CA GLU A 41 5.38 -14.54 3.15
C GLU A 41 6.79 -14.16 3.67
N GLY A 42 7.67 -13.65 2.81
CA GLY A 42 9.00 -13.22 3.26
C GLY A 42 8.94 -12.06 4.26
N ARG A 43 7.95 -11.15 4.17
CA ARG A 43 7.70 -10.14 5.21
C ARG A 43 7.16 -10.71 6.52
N ILE A 44 6.50 -11.87 6.50
CA ILE A 44 6.08 -12.58 7.72
C ILE A 44 7.31 -13.14 8.43
N TYR A 45 8.24 -13.75 7.70
CA TYR A 45 9.48 -14.33 8.22
C TYR A 45 10.66 -13.34 8.33
N ASP A 46 10.42 -12.05 8.08
CA ASP A 46 11.41 -10.97 8.14
C ASP A 46 12.62 -11.15 7.19
N GLU A 47 12.39 -11.84 6.07
CA GLU A 47 13.37 -12.09 5.00
C GLU A 47 13.55 -10.90 4.06
N PHE A 48 12.50 -10.08 3.88
CA PHE A 48 12.52 -8.93 2.97
C PHE A 48 12.50 -7.60 3.70
N GLY A 49 13.23 -6.61 3.15
CA GLY A 49 13.18 -5.23 3.58
C GLY A 49 11.89 -4.52 3.14
N TYR A 50 11.81 -3.22 3.41
CA TYR A 50 10.70 -2.39 2.94
C TYR A 50 11.10 -0.92 2.85
N TYR A 51 10.32 -0.15 2.10
CA TYR A 51 10.26 1.30 2.22
C TYR A 51 9.01 1.74 2.97
N LEU A 52 9.12 2.85 3.69
CA LEU A 52 7.99 3.48 4.35
C LEU A 52 7.18 4.32 3.35
N THR A 53 5.89 4.42 3.61
CA THR A 53 4.94 5.36 3.03
C THR A 53 4.05 5.89 4.16
N PRO A 54 3.31 6.98 3.96
CA PRO A 54 2.41 7.50 4.98
C PRO A 54 1.38 6.47 5.50
N THR A 55 1.02 5.46 4.70
CA THR A 55 0.00 4.45 5.05
C THR A 55 0.57 3.06 5.34
N GLY A 56 1.88 2.87 5.39
CA GLY A 56 2.49 1.57 5.69
C GLY A 56 3.76 1.28 4.91
N ARG A 57 4.03 -0.01 4.71
CA ARG A 57 5.29 -0.53 4.15
C ARG A 57 5.07 -1.08 2.75
N ILE A 58 6.01 -0.81 1.85
CA ILE A 58 6.01 -1.30 0.46
C ILE A 58 7.28 -2.10 0.16
N PRO A 59 7.25 -3.03 -0.82
CA PRO A 59 8.42 -3.79 -1.25
C PRO A 59 9.54 -2.91 -1.80
N LYS A 60 10.77 -3.40 -1.70
CA LYS A 60 11.88 -2.88 -2.48
C LYS A 60 11.89 -3.46 -3.89
N TYR A 61 12.48 -2.73 -4.84
CA TYR A 61 12.57 -3.19 -6.22
C TYR A 61 13.35 -4.50 -6.35
N GLU A 62 14.48 -4.61 -5.63
CA GLU A 62 15.36 -5.78 -5.62
C GLU A 62 14.62 -7.07 -5.27
N ASP A 63 13.77 -7.05 -4.25
CA ASP A 63 12.96 -8.21 -3.86
C ASP A 63 12.01 -8.62 -4.99
N LEU A 64 11.28 -7.65 -5.56
CA LEU A 64 10.27 -7.94 -6.57
C LEU A 64 10.88 -8.44 -7.87
N LYS A 65 11.99 -7.84 -8.31
CA LYS A 65 12.67 -8.26 -9.53
C LYS A 65 13.01 -9.75 -9.51
N GLU A 66 13.62 -10.20 -8.40
CA GLU A 66 13.97 -11.61 -8.21
C GLU A 66 12.73 -12.51 -8.12
N LEU A 67 11.67 -12.05 -7.44
CA LEU A 67 10.42 -12.82 -7.32
C LEU A 67 9.69 -12.96 -8.66
N PHE A 68 9.61 -11.90 -9.47
CA PHE A 68 9.02 -11.95 -10.81
C PHE A 68 9.78 -12.93 -11.70
N LYS A 69 11.11 -12.85 -11.70
CA LYS A 69 11.95 -13.76 -12.48
C LYS A 69 11.77 -15.21 -12.03
N LYS A 70 11.83 -15.46 -10.72
CA LYS A 70 11.73 -16.81 -10.14
C LYS A 70 10.36 -17.47 -10.37
N TYR A 71 9.27 -16.72 -10.21
CA TYR A 71 7.93 -17.32 -10.13
C TYR A 71 7.11 -17.22 -11.41
N LEU A 72 7.44 -16.27 -12.29
CA LEU A 72 6.72 -16.02 -13.54
C LEU A 72 7.64 -16.08 -14.78
N ASP A 73 8.97 -16.12 -14.61
CA ASP A 73 9.95 -15.93 -15.69
C ASP A 73 9.72 -14.63 -16.48
N GLU A 74 9.26 -13.59 -15.77
CA GLU A 74 9.00 -12.26 -16.31
C GLU A 74 10.08 -11.27 -15.87
N GLU A 75 10.51 -10.37 -16.77
CA GLU A 75 11.34 -9.23 -16.41
C GLU A 75 10.47 -8.13 -15.80
N PHE A 76 10.80 -7.70 -14.58
CA PHE A 76 10.07 -6.63 -13.89
C PHE A 76 10.87 -5.33 -13.94
N SER A 77 10.32 -4.34 -14.65
CA SER A 77 11.00 -3.08 -14.90
C SER A 77 10.97 -2.15 -13.68
N GLU A 78 12.02 -1.33 -13.54
CA GLU A 78 12.06 -0.29 -12.50
C GLU A 78 11.03 0.82 -12.77
N GLU A 79 10.65 1.03 -14.04
CA GLU A 79 9.57 1.94 -14.41
C GLU A 79 8.21 1.47 -13.85
N ASP A 80 7.86 0.19 -14.05
CA ASP A 80 6.63 -0.38 -13.51
C ASP A 80 6.64 -0.36 -11.98
N TYR A 81 7.79 -0.68 -11.36
CA TYR A 81 7.97 -0.56 -9.91
C TYR A 81 7.68 0.85 -9.42
N ASN A 82 8.32 1.85 -10.00
CA ASN A 82 8.13 3.25 -9.63
C ASN A 82 6.68 3.67 -9.83
N TYR A 83 6.04 3.27 -10.93
CA TYR A 83 4.63 3.59 -11.18
C TYR A 83 3.68 2.97 -10.14
N LEU A 84 3.88 1.68 -9.84
CA LEU A 84 3.06 0.92 -8.88
C LEU A 84 3.16 1.50 -7.47
N PHE A 85 4.37 1.83 -7.03
CA PHE A 85 4.67 2.16 -5.65
C PHE A 85 4.87 3.65 -5.36
N THR A 86 4.76 4.52 -6.37
CA THR A 86 4.64 5.97 -6.14
C THR A 86 3.39 6.27 -5.30
N PHE A 87 3.60 6.87 -4.14
CA PHE A 87 2.52 7.28 -3.26
C PHE A 87 1.92 8.59 -3.75
N ARG A 88 0.62 8.55 -4.07
CA ARG A 88 -0.14 9.68 -4.65
C ARG A 88 -0.98 10.33 -3.55
N SER A 89 -0.44 11.33 -2.87
CA SER A 89 -0.98 11.90 -1.64
C SER A 89 -2.42 12.41 -1.80
N THR A 90 -2.69 13.23 -2.83
CA THR A 90 -4.05 13.72 -3.11
C THR A 90 -5.04 12.57 -3.35
N LYS A 91 -4.64 11.53 -4.09
CA LYS A 91 -5.51 10.38 -4.38
C LYS A 91 -5.81 9.53 -3.15
N TRP A 92 -4.87 9.41 -2.22
CA TRP A 92 -5.12 8.77 -0.94
C TRP A 92 -6.08 9.57 -0.05
N ILE A 93 -5.89 10.90 0.05
CA ILE A 93 -6.79 11.76 0.82
C ILE A 93 -8.22 11.68 0.25
N GLU A 94 -8.39 11.84 -1.07
CA GLU A 94 -9.69 11.73 -1.74
C GLU A 94 -10.39 10.37 -1.47
N LYS A 95 -9.61 9.29 -1.42
CA LYS A 95 -10.14 7.96 -1.10
C LYS A 95 -10.62 7.88 0.35
N LEU A 96 -9.82 8.35 1.30
CA LEU A 96 -10.17 8.30 2.73
C LEU A 96 -11.38 9.16 3.05
N GLU A 97 -11.46 10.37 2.50
CA GLU A 97 -12.60 11.28 2.67
C GLU A 97 -13.89 10.65 2.12
N ARG A 98 -13.84 10.02 0.93
CA ARG A 98 -14.99 9.30 0.37
C ARG A 98 -15.40 8.11 1.24
N THR A 99 -14.44 7.35 1.76
CA THR A 99 -14.71 6.24 2.68
C THR A 99 -15.38 6.73 3.96
N LYS A 100 -14.85 7.79 4.58
CA LYS A 100 -15.42 8.41 5.78
C LYS A 100 -16.87 8.87 5.55
N ALA A 101 -17.12 9.58 4.45
CA ALA A 101 -18.46 10.05 4.08
C ALA A 101 -19.44 8.88 3.85
N PHE A 102 -18.99 7.79 3.22
CA PHE A 102 -19.80 6.60 3.02
C PHE A 102 -20.22 5.97 4.35
N TYR A 103 -19.28 5.64 5.22
CA TYR A 103 -19.59 4.97 6.49
C TYR A 103 -20.45 5.83 7.42
N LYS A 104 -20.18 7.14 7.49
CA LYS A 104 -21.02 8.09 8.25
C LYS A 104 -22.47 8.09 7.78
N LYS A 105 -22.71 7.86 6.49
CA LYS A 105 -24.06 7.81 5.90
C LYS A 105 -24.72 6.45 6.08
N THR A 106 -23.98 5.35 5.94
CA THR A 106 -24.55 4.01 5.77
C THR A 106 -24.68 3.21 7.05
N ASP A 107 -23.87 3.49 8.06
CA ASP A 107 -23.90 2.72 9.31
C ASP A 107 -23.66 3.62 10.54
N PRO A 108 -24.72 3.94 11.31
CA PRO A 108 -24.60 4.77 12.51
C PRO A 108 -23.83 4.08 13.65
N ASN A 109 -23.58 2.76 13.56
CA ASN A 109 -22.83 2.00 14.56
C ASN A 109 -21.34 1.87 14.23
N THR A 110 -20.85 2.52 13.15
CA THR A 110 -19.43 2.54 12.82
C THR A 110 -18.64 3.10 14.02
N PRO A 111 -17.66 2.36 14.58
CA PRO A 111 -16.91 2.83 15.75
C PRO A 111 -16.18 4.15 15.52
N GLN A 112 -16.22 5.05 16.51
CA GLN A 112 -15.55 6.36 16.45
C GLN A 112 -14.04 6.24 16.22
N ASP A 113 -13.40 5.24 16.84
CA ASP A 113 -11.96 4.95 16.68
C ASP A 113 -11.55 4.80 15.19
N ILE A 114 -12.45 4.34 14.31
CA ILE A 114 -12.18 4.22 12.87
C ILE A 114 -12.14 5.59 12.18
N PHE A 115 -13.04 6.50 12.55
CA PHE A 115 -13.05 7.86 12.02
C PHE A 115 -11.83 8.65 12.47
N ASP A 116 -11.46 8.51 13.76
CA ASP A 116 -10.28 9.16 14.32
C ASP A 116 -9.00 8.66 13.63
N TYR A 117 -8.92 7.36 13.34
CA TYR A 117 -7.83 6.78 12.55
C TYR A 117 -7.75 7.38 11.13
N TRP A 118 -8.88 7.50 10.42
CA TRP A 118 -8.89 8.11 9.08
C TRP A 118 -8.49 9.58 9.12
N ASP A 119 -8.95 10.35 10.11
CA ASP A 119 -8.59 11.76 10.27
C ASP A 119 -7.11 11.94 10.57
N ALA A 120 -6.55 11.15 11.48
CA ALA A 120 -5.12 11.14 11.77
C ALA A 120 -4.29 10.75 10.53
N THR A 121 -4.74 9.74 9.78
CA THR A 121 -4.08 9.30 8.54
C THR A 121 -4.11 10.40 7.48
N ILE A 122 -5.24 11.10 7.30
CA ILE A 122 -5.36 12.22 6.36
C ILE A 122 -4.39 13.34 6.75
N THR A 123 -4.29 13.69 8.03
CA THR A 123 -3.34 14.69 8.53
C THR A 123 -1.89 14.29 8.23
N LYS A 124 -1.50 13.04 8.56
CA LYS A 124 -0.16 12.50 8.23
C LYS A 124 0.16 12.59 6.74
N ILE A 125 -0.81 12.30 5.87
CA ILE A 125 -0.63 12.40 4.42
C ILE A 125 -0.50 13.86 3.96
N LYS A 126 -1.26 14.79 4.54
CA LYS A 126 -1.13 16.23 4.23
C LYS A 126 0.25 16.75 4.59
N GLU A 127 0.75 16.42 5.78
CA GLU A 127 2.10 16.79 6.22
C GLU A 127 3.18 16.17 5.32
N ALA A 128 3.03 14.89 4.94
CA ALA A 128 3.94 14.25 4.00
C ALA A 128 3.89 14.93 2.62
N ARG A 129 2.72 15.34 2.16
CA ARG A 129 2.56 16.06 0.88
C ARG A 129 3.26 17.42 0.91
N GLU A 130 3.18 18.16 2.02
CA GLU A 130 3.86 19.44 2.18
C GLU A 130 5.39 19.28 2.14
N LYS A 131 5.91 18.20 2.74
CA LYS A 131 7.36 17.93 2.81
C LYS A 131 7.94 17.32 1.53
N PHE A 132 7.25 16.35 0.93
CA PHE A 132 7.78 15.49 -0.13
C PHE A 132 7.10 15.68 -1.49
N GLY A 133 6.05 16.50 -1.56
CA GLY A 133 5.24 16.70 -2.76
C GLY A 133 4.07 15.71 -2.89
N ASP A 134 3.27 15.91 -3.93
CA ASP A 134 2.06 15.09 -4.14
C ASP A 134 2.36 13.66 -4.60
N LEU A 135 3.43 13.50 -5.38
CA LEU A 135 3.92 12.21 -5.86
C LEU A 135 5.21 11.89 -5.11
N ILE A 136 5.14 10.94 -4.18
CA ILE A 136 6.29 10.52 -3.37
C ILE A 136 6.83 9.20 -3.94
N PRO A 137 8.04 9.20 -4.56
CA PRO A 137 8.62 7.98 -5.10
C PRO A 137 8.94 6.95 -3.99
N PRO A 138 9.00 5.65 -4.33
CA PRO A 138 9.35 4.62 -3.36
C PRO A 138 10.72 4.89 -2.74
N GLY A 139 10.82 4.82 -1.41
CA GLY A 139 12.07 5.08 -0.66
C GLY A 139 12.35 6.54 -0.33
N HIS A 140 11.52 7.49 -0.79
CA HIS A 140 11.72 8.92 -0.52
C HIS A 140 11.01 9.42 0.75
N TYR A 141 10.06 8.66 1.28
CA TYR A 141 9.38 9.02 2.52
C TYR A 141 10.22 8.59 3.74
N GLN A 142 10.48 9.56 4.61
CA GLN A 142 11.18 9.38 5.89
C GLN A 142 10.32 10.06 6.98
N GLU A 143 10.16 9.39 8.13
CA GLU A 143 9.39 9.93 9.28
C GLU A 143 10.13 11.07 9.98
#